data_AF-A0A212PL53-F1
#
_entry.id   AF-A0A212PL53-F1
#
_cell.length_a   1.000
_cell.length_b   1.000
_cell.length_c   1.000
_cell.angle_alpha   90.00
_cell.angle_beta   90.00
_cell.angle_gamma   90.00
#
_symmetry.space_group_name_H-M   'P 1'
#
loop_
_entity.id
_entity.type
_entity.pdbx_description
1 polymer ?
#
loop_
_entity_poly.entity_id
_entity_poly.type
_entity_poly.pdbx_seq_one_letter_code
_entity_poly.pdbx_strand_id
1 'polypeptide(L)'
;MTGYFLLSLMFLLLVPEANASGGQGSLSPQNPDIIEQKCIRCHNRGPIETAAREDQDIREILQRMEKRGAVLTEKDHEVIGHFWRRNPFKPTK
;
A
#
# COMPACT_ATOMS: atom_id res chain seq x y z
N MET A 1 -24.99 43.89 -40.94
CA MET A 1 -24.27 42.79 -41.60
C MET A 1 -22.80 42.99 -41.24
N THR A 2 -22.10 42.23 -40.42
CA THR A 2 -22.15 40.83 -39.99
C THR A 2 -21.21 40.76 -38.78
N GLY A 3 -21.70 40.50 -37.57
CA GLY A 3 -20.84 40.49 -36.37
C GLY A 3 -21.21 39.43 -35.32
N TYR A 4 -22.21 38.60 -35.60
CA TYR A 4 -22.62 37.50 -34.73
C TYR A 4 -21.82 36.23 -35.06
N PHE A 5 -20.49 36.28 -34.89
CA PHE A 5 -19.62 35.10 -35.11
C PHE A 5 -18.66 34.80 -33.94
N LEU A 6 -18.82 35.45 -32.79
CA LEU A 6 -17.91 35.30 -31.64
C LEU A 6 -18.66 35.04 -30.32
N LEU A 7 -19.71 34.22 -30.34
CA LEU A 7 -20.51 33.94 -29.13
C LEU A 7 -20.81 32.45 -28.88
N SER A 8 -20.04 31.52 -29.46
CA SER A 8 -20.34 30.08 -29.37
C SER A 8 -19.13 29.15 -29.16
N LEU A 9 -18.10 29.58 -28.43
CA LEU A 9 -16.94 28.72 -28.15
C LEU A 9 -16.26 29.01 -26.79
N MET A 10 -17.05 29.29 -25.76
CA MET A 10 -16.54 29.48 -24.39
C MET A 10 -17.32 28.68 -23.33
N PHE A 11 -17.69 27.43 -23.65
CA PHE A 11 -18.42 26.57 -22.73
C PHE A 11 -17.91 25.12 -22.70
N LEU A 12 -16.58 24.90 -22.74
CA LEU A 12 -16.07 23.52 -22.80
C LEU A 12 -14.70 23.21 -22.19
N LEU A 13 -14.14 24.01 -21.28
CA LEU A 13 -12.89 23.62 -20.60
C LEU A 13 -12.76 24.16 -19.15
N LEU A 14 -13.64 23.71 -18.25
CA LEU A 14 -13.36 23.80 -16.81
C LEU A 14 -13.75 22.51 -16.08
N VAL A 15 -13.03 21.43 -16.39
CA VAL A 15 -12.86 20.28 -15.49
C VAL A 15 -11.37 19.98 -15.45
N PRO A 16 -10.70 20.23 -14.31
CA PRO A 16 -9.91 19.15 -13.73
C PRO A 16 -10.01 19.16 -12.19
N GLU A 17 -10.51 18.09 -11.58
CA GLU A 17 -9.77 16.90 -11.10
C GLU A 17 -9.77 16.91 -9.56
N ALA A 18 -10.75 16.21 -8.99
CA ALA A 18 -10.69 15.77 -7.60
C ALA A 18 -9.49 14.82 -7.46
N ASN A 19 -8.31 15.40 -7.19
CA ASN A 19 -7.14 14.66 -6.77
C ASN A 19 -7.43 14.06 -5.38
N ALA A 20 -8.00 12.87 -5.36
CA ALA A 20 -7.90 11.98 -4.22
C ALA A 20 -6.43 11.56 -4.09
N SER A 21 -5.63 12.40 -3.43
CA SER A 21 -4.31 12.00 -2.97
C SER A 21 -4.50 10.86 -1.97
N GLY A 22 -4.33 9.63 -2.44
CA GLY A 22 -4.29 8.43 -1.63
C GLY A 22 -3.35 8.66 -0.46
N GLY A 23 -3.84 8.33 0.74
CA GLY A 23 -3.07 8.44 1.97
C GLY A 23 -1.79 7.64 1.85
N GLN A 24 -0.68 8.37 1.68
CA GLN A 24 0.65 7.82 1.88
C GLN A 24 0.80 7.60 3.39
N GLY A 25 0.42 6.42 3.86
CA GLY A 25 0.90 5.90 5.13
C GLY A 25 2.41 5.78 5.02
N SER A 26 3.13 6.84 5.39
CA SER A 26 4.59 6.92 5.34
C SER A 26 5.16 5.80 6.20
N LEU A 27 5.58 4.72 5.56
CA LEU A 27 6.39 3.70 6.18
C LEU A 27 7.71 4.38 6.55
N SER A 28 8.04 4.36 7.84
CA SER A 28 9.24 5.02 8.38
C SER A 28 10.49 4.59 7.59
N PRO A 29 11.37 5.53 7.18
CA PRO A 29 12.56 5.26 6.34
C PRO A 29 13.64 4.40 7.02
N GLN A 30 13.36 3.88 8.22
CA GLN A 30 14.29 3.08 9.02
C GLN A 30 13.99 1.58 8.99
N ASN A 31 12.88 1.16 8.37
CA ASN A 31 12.69 -0.27 8.12
C ASN A 31 13.48 -0.62 6.86
N PRO A 32 14.44 -1.58 6.90
CA PRO A 32 14.95 -2.16 5.67
C PRO A 32 13.73 -2.64 4.87
N ASP A 33 13.73 -2.36 3.57
CA ASP A 33 12.56 -2.50 2.71
C ASP A 33 12.23 -3.98 2.44
N ILE A 34 11.87 -4.69 3.52
CA ILE A 34 11.70 -6.14 3.58
C ILE A 34 10.51 -6.58 2.74
N ILE A 35 9.52 -5.69 2.61
CA ILE A 35 8.38 -5.88 1.73
C ILE A 35 8.86 -5.97 0.28
N GLU A 36 9.70 -5.04 -0.15
CA GLU A 36 10.25 -4.98 -1.50
C GLU A 36 11.27 -6.11 -1.76
N GLN A 37 12.04 -6.50 -0.75
CA GLN A 37 13.05 -7.55 -0.89
C GLN A 37 12.47 -8.96 -0.87
N LYS A 38 11.41 -9.21 -0.09
CA LYS A 38 10.90 -10.57 0.17
C LYS A 38 9.45 -10.75 -0.23
N CYS A 39 8.57 -9.83 0.15
CA CYS A 39 7.13 -10.05 0.03
C CYS A 39 6.59 -9.85 -1.39
N ILE A 40 7.25 -9.03 -2.23
CA ILE A 40 6.81 -8.78 -3.61
C ILE A 40 7.52 -9.63 -4.67
N ARG A 41 8.33 -10.62 -4.25
CA ARG A 41 9.09 -11.49 -5.17
C ARG A 41 8.20 -12.43 -5.99
N CYS A 42 7.04 -12.80 -5.45
CA CYS A 42 6.12 -13.76 -6.05
C CYS A 42 4.83 -13.13 -6.57
N HIS A 43 4.40 -11.99 -6.02
CA HIS A 43 3.22 -11.25 -6.43
C HIS A 43 3.34 -9.78 -6.01
N ASN A 44 2.46 -8.92 -6.50
CA ASN A 44 2.48 -7.50 -6.15
C ASN A 44 2.11 -7.22 -4.68
N ARG A 45 2.23 -5.94 -4.28
CA ARG A 45 1.98 -5.43 -2.92
C ARG A 45 0.50 -5.27 -2.54
N GLY A 46 -0.43 -5.32 -3.49
CA GLY A 46 -1.85 -5.06 -3.25
C GLY A 46 -2.49 -5.91 -2.13
N PRO A 47 -2.20 -7.23 -2.05
CA PRO A 47 -2.66 -8.06 -0.94
C PRO A 47 -2.13 -7.63 0.43
N ILE A 48 -0.90 -7.13 0.50
CA ILE A 48 -0.25 -6.67 1.75
C ILE A 48 -0.98 -5.44 2.28
N GLU A 49 -1.25 -4.48 1.38
CA GLU A 49 -1.99 -3.25 1.72
C GLU A 49 -3.42 -3.54 2.17
N THR A 50 -4.09 -4.46 1.48
CA THR A 50 -5.44 -4.89 1.83
C THR A 50 -5.47 -5.55 3.21
N ALA A 51 -4.55 -6.49 3.46
CA ALA A 51 -4.45 -7.18 4.74
C ALA A 51 -4.12 -6.24 5.91
N ALA A 52 -3.23 -5.26 5.70
CA ALA A 52 -2.89 -4.27 6.71
C ALA A 52 -4.06 -3.32 7.01
N ARG A 53 -4.80 -2.89 5.98
CA ARG A 53 -5.99 -2.04 6.12
C ARG A 53 -7.13 -2.75 6.86
N GLU A 54 -7.30 -4.04 6.59
CA GLU A 54 -8.33 -4.90 7.20
C GLU A 54 -7.94 -5.46 8.57
N ASP A 55 -6.74 -5.14 9.08
CA ASP A 55 -6.20 -5.66 10.35
C ASP A 55 -6.23 -7.20 10.42
N GLN A 56 -5.98 -7.85 9.27
CA GLN A 56 -5.91 -9.30 9.19
C GLN A 56 -4.72 -9.84 10.02
N ASP A 57 -4.85 -11.06 10.54
CA ASP A 57 -3.77 -11.69 11.30
C ASP A 57 -2.56 -11.96 10.40
N ILE A 58 -1.52 -11.15 10.57
CA ILE A 58 -0.27 -11.26 9.82
C ILE A 58 0.45 -12.59 10.07
N ARG A 59 0.28 -13.24 11.24
CA ARG A 59 0.87 -14.57 11.47
C ARG A 59 0.34 -15.61 10.50
N GLU A 60 -0.97 -15.66 10.32
CA GLU A 60 -1.60 -16.60 9.40
C GLU A 60 -1.21 -16.32 7.95
N ILE A 61 -1.05 -15.05 7.59
CA ILE A 61 -0.59 -14.65 6.26
C ILE A 61 0.83 -15.13 6.03
N LEU A 62 1.78 -14.82 6.93
CA LEU A 62 3.19 -15.20 6.76
C LEU A 62 3.36 -16.71 6.77
N GLN A 63 2.66 -17.45 7.63
CA GLN A 63 2.66 -18.91 7.59
C GLN A 63 2.17 -19.48 6.24
N ARG A 64 1.16 -18.85 5.63
CA ARG A 64 0.71 -19.26 4.28
C ARG A 64 1.75 -18.93 3.22
N MET A 65 2.51 -17.84 3.36
CA MET A 65 3.58 -17.49 2.43
C MET A 65 4.77 -18.43 2.58
N GLU A 66 5.14 -18.82 3.81
CA GLU A 66 6.19 -19.79 4.08
C GLU A 66 5.84 -21.17 3.51
N LYS A 67 4.60 -21.62 3.66
CA LYS A 67 4.09 -22.85 3.01
C LYS A 67 4.16 -22.79 1.47
N ARG A 68 4.18 -21.59 0.89
CA ARG A 68 4.34 -21.36 -0.56
C ARG A 68 5.79 -21.15 -0.98
N GLY A 69 6.75 -21.27 -0.05
CA GLY A 69 8.18 -21.18 -0.32
C GLY A 69 8.84 -19.86 0.09
N ALA A 70 8.13 -18.95 0.78
CA ALA A 70 8.80 -17.79 1.37
C ALA A 70 9.75 -18.22 2.50
N VAL A 71 10.93 -17.64 2.54
CA VAL A 71 11.92 -17.89 3.61
C VAL A 71 12.06 -16.64 4.46
N LEU A 72 11.42 -16.69 5.63
CA LEU A 72 11.37 -15.61 6.61
C LEU A 72 12.09 -16.04 7.90
N THR A 73 12.90 -15.14 8.43
CA THR A 73 13.55 -15.32 9.74
C THR A 73 12.69 -14.71 10.84
N GLU A 74 12.99 -15.03 12.09
CA GLU A 74 12.31 -14.39 13.24
C GLU A 74 12.42 -12.85 13.20
N LYS A 75 13.58 -12.34 12.76
CA LYS A 75 13.78 -10.91 12.58
C LYS A 75 12.92 -10.33 11.45
N ASP A 76 12.72 -11.10 10.37
CA ASP A 76 11.80 -10.68 9.30
C ASP A 76 10.37 -10.62 9.82
N HIS A 77 9.93 -11.60 10.62
CA HIS A 77 8.61 -11.59 11.26
C HIS A 77 8.41 -10.34 12.12
N GLU A 78 9.38 -10.01 12.98
CA GLU A 78 9.33 -8.82 13.83
C GLU A 78 9.22 -7.53 12.99
N VAL A 79 10.08 -7.36 11.97
CA VAL A 79 10.11 -6.18 11.09
C VAL A 79 8.81 -6.06 10.29
N ILE A 80 8.32 -7.16 9.72
CA ILE A 80 7.06 -7.20 8.97
C ILE A 80 5.88 -6.86 9.90
N GLY A 81 5.90 -7.35 11.14
CA GLY A 81 4.88 -7.08 12.13
C GLY A 81 4.70 -5.59 12.44
N HIS A 82 5.75 -4.76 12.28
CA HIS A 82 5.66 -3.31 12.49
C HIS A 82 4.79 -2.58 11.46
N PHE A 83 4.49 -3.21 10.31
CA PHE A 83 3.57 -2.65 9.32
C PHE A 83 2.09 -2.88 9.70
N TRP A 84 1.82 -3.72 10.70
CA TRP A 84 0.48 -4.01 11.20
C TRP A 84 0.17 -3.26 12.49
N ARG A 85 -1.10 -2.87 12.67
CA ARG A 85 -1.57 -2.15 13.86
C ARG A 85 -1.37 -2.98 15.13
N ARG A 86 -1.72 -4.26 15.06
CA ARG A 86 -1.40 -5.25 16.09
C ARG A 86 -0.19 -6.04 15.61
N ASN A 87 0.99 -5.76 16.17
CA ASN A 87 2.18 -6.56 15.91
C ASN A 87 2.20 -7.79 16.83
N PRO A 88 1.96 -9.02 16.32
CA PRO A 88 1.95 -10.23 17.12
C PRO A 88 3.34 -10.80 17.42
N PHE A 89 4.39 -10.25 16.83
CA PHE A 89 5.77 -10.72 16.93
C PHE A 89 6.60 -9.89 17.91
N LYS A 90 6.03 -8.83 18.48
CA LYS A 90 6.73 -8.01 19.46
C LYS A 90 6.96 -8.82 20.75
N PRO A 91 8.20 -8.97 21.24
CA PRO A 91 8.45 -9.66 22.50
C PRO A 91 7.75 -8.91 23.64
N THR A 92 6.98 -9.64 24.46
CA THR A 92 6.48 -9.13 25.74
C THR A 92 7.66 -9.06 26.70
N LYS A 93 8.01 -7.83 27.09
CA LYS A 93 9.07 -7.54 28.06
C LYS A 93 8.70 -8.05 29.45
#